data_AF-A0A023DJR6-F1
#
_entry.id   AF-A0A023DJR6-F1
#
_cell.length_a   1.000
_cell.length_b   1.000
_cell.length_c   1.000
_cell.angle_alpha   90.00
_cell.angle_beta   90.00
_cell.angle_gamma   90.00
#
_symmetry.space_group_name_H-M   'P 1'
#
loop_
_entity.id
_entity.type
_entity.pdbx_description
1 polymer ?
#
loop_
_entity_poly.entity_id
_entity_poly.type
_entity_poly.pdbx_seq_one_letter_code
_entity_poly.pdbx_strand_id
1 'polypeptide(L)'
;MRQALKKYKNQKRVRYKNKWERGGDIKERIPNTNPIFSGIVTGFTMGEGSFIVCITESKTHYTGYQVMPCFKISLKKDDYKILEQIRDYLRCGKVVKFRDTATFLVRKLDEIVEVIIPFFDKYPLQNIKRHDFLLFKIICYKLLSGEGKTIDGIRRIYEIRKHMNNGGHKNRKKISF
;
A
#
# COMPACT_ATOMS: atom_id res chain seq x y z
N MET A 1 13.93 26.07 -3.43
CA MET A 1 12.87 25.62 -2.50
C MET A 1 11.80 26.69 -2.19
N ARG A 2 12.16 27.95 -1.87
CA ARG A 2 11.19 29.03 -1.55
C ARG A 2 10.27 29.49 -2.71
N GLN A 3 10.62 29.22 -3.97
CA GLN A 3 9.85 29.69 -5.14
C GLN A 3 8.67 28.78 -5.54
N ALA A 4 8.72 27.48 -5.26
CA ALA A 4 7.63 26.55 -5.60
C ALA A 4 6.39 26.73 -4.68
N LEU A 5 6.60 27.14 -3.43
CA LEU A 5 5.55 27.37 -2.43
C LEU A 5 4.74 28.66 -2.68
N LYS A 6 5.26 29.63 -3.46
CA LYS A 6 4.58 30.91 -3.71
C LYS A 6 3.56 30.85 -4.85
N LYS A 7 3.71 29.94 -5.83
CA LYS A 7 2.89 29.96 -7.06
C LYS A 7 1.47 29.38 -6.91
N TYR A 8 1.15 28.74 -5.77
CA TYR A 8 -0.12 27.99 -5.61
C TYR A 8 -1.00 28.45 -4.43
N LYS A 9 -0.68 29.60 -3.81
CA LYS A 9 -1.40 30.13 -2.63
C LYS A 9 -2.85 30.56 -2.89
N ASN A 10 -3.28 30.73 -4.16
CA ASN A 10 -4.56 31.38 -4.49
C ASN A 10 -5.65 30.46 -5.07
N GLN A 11 -5.50 29.13 -5.04
CA GLN A 11 -6.64 28.24 -5.30
C GLN A 11 -7.27 27.84 -3.97
N LYS A 12 -8.54 28.23 -3.74
CA LYS A 12 -9.37 27.68 -2.65
C LYS A 12 -9.48 26.15 -2.83
N ARG A 13 -8.53 25.41 -2.29
CA ARG A 13 -8.51 23.94 -2.37
C ARG A 13 -9.35 23.38 -1.24
N VAL A 14 -10.49 22.79 -1.58
CA VAL A 14 -11.35 22.10 -0.62
C VAL A 14 -10.60 20.89 -0.08
N ARG A 15 -10.51 20.76 1.25
CA ARG A 15 -9.91 19.59 1.90
C ARG A 15 -10.90 18.43 1.83
N TYR A 16 -10.70 17.53 0.86
CA TYR A 16 -11.47 16.29 0.75
C TYR A 16 -11.31 15.44 2.02
N LYS A 17 -12.42 14.97 2.60
CA LYS A 17 -12.45 13.93 3.64
C LYS A 17 -12.76 12.58 2.99
N ASN A 18 -11.99 11.56 3.34
CA ASN A 18 -12.24 10.19 2.92
C ASN A 18 -13.47 9.64 3.68
N LYS A 19 -13.97 8.46 3.25
CA LYS A 19 -15.18 7.86 3.84
C LYS A 19 -15.04 7.52 5.34
N TRP A 20 -13.82 7.25 5.80
CA TRP A 20 -13.50 6.89 7.19
C TRP A 20 -13.38 8.10 8.11
N GLU A 21 -12.84 9.22 7.62
CA GLU A 21 -12.90 10.52 8.32
C GLU A 21 -14.32 11.09 8.45
N ARG A 22 -15.29 10.48 7.75
CA ARG A 22 -16.72 10.78 7.86
C ARG A 22 -17.47 9.78 8.75
N GLY A 23 -16.76 8.91 9.47
CA GLY A 23 -17.35 7.95 10.40
C GLY A 23 -17.81 6.63 9.77
N GLY A 24 -17.33 6.27 8.57
CA GLY A 24 -17.57 4.93 8.05
C GLY A 24 -16.75 3.86 8.79
N ASP A 25 -17.31 2.65 8.88
CA ASP A 25 -16.64 1.49 9.49
C ASP A 25 -15.89 0.63 8.48
N ILE A 26 -14.70 0.14 8.86
CA ILE A 26 -13.96 -0.84 8.06
C ILE A 26 -14.79 -2.12 7.95
N LYS A 27 -15.16 -2.48 6.72
CA LYS A 27 -15.85 -3.73 6.43
C LYS A 27 -14.82 -4.75 5.97
N GLU A 28 -14.34 -5.58 6.89
CA GLU A 28 -13.41 -6.65 6.54
C GLU A 28 -14.05 -7.61 5.53
N ARG A 29 -13.31 -7.91 4.47
CA ARG A 29 -13.69 -8.78 3.36
C ARG A 29 -12.66 -9.90 3.26
N ILE A 30 -12.75 -10.82 4.20
CA ILE A 30 -11.94 -12.04 4.19
C ILE A 30 -12.56 -13.00 3.17
N PRO A 31 -11.77 -13.55 2.22
CA PRO A 31 -12.29 -14.49 1.24
C PRO A 31 -12.83 -15.77 1.92
N ASN A 32 -13.77 -16.44 1.25
CA ASN A 32 -14.37 -17.68 1.75
C ASN A 32 -13.29 -18.71 2.11
N THR A 33 -13.55 -19.48 3.16
CA THR A 33 -12.64 -20.45 3.77
C THR A 33 -12.25 -21.56 2.79
N ASN A 34 -11.11 -21.36 2.11
CA ASN A 34 -10.34 -22.41 1.46
C ASN A 34 -8.93 -22.37 2.07
N PRO A 35 -8.63 -23.23 3.07
CA PRO A 35 -7.34 -23.22 3.75
C PRO A 35 -6.15 -23.46 2.83
N ILE A 36 -6.31 -24.33 1.82
CA ILE A 36 -5.27 -24.65 0.84
C ILE A 36 -4.95 -23.40 0.03
N PHE A 37 -5.96 -22.75 -0.55
CA PHE A 37 -5.74 -21.57 -1.37
C PHE A 37 -5.27 -20.36 -0.54
N SER A 38 -5.71 -20.24 0.72
CA SER A 38 -5.15 -19.28 1.67
C SER A 38 -3.65 -19.52 1.89
N GLY A 39 -3.24 -20.77 2.10
CA GLY A 39 -1.85 -21.17 2.19
C GLY A 39 -1.05 -20.85 0.92
N ILE A 40 -1.64 -21.06 -0.27
CA ILE A 40 -1.02 -20.68 -1.55
C ILE A 40 -0.76 -19.16 -1.60
N VAL A 41 -1.76 -18.33 -1.30
CA VAL A 41 -1.59 -16.86 -1.31
C VAL A 41 -0.51 -16.43 -0.31
N THR A 42 -0.52 -16.98 0.91
CA THR A 42 0.49 -16.70 1.93
C THR A 42 1.89 -17.15 1.48
N GLY A 43 2.02 -18.34 0.90
CA GLY A 43 3.27 -18.88 0.39
C GLY A 43 3.85 -18.08 -0.77
N PHE A 44 3.03 -17.74 -1.78
CA PHE A 44 3.42 -16.84 -2.87
C PHE A 44 3.83 -15.47 -2.34
N THR A 45 3.16 -14.96 -1.30
CA THR A 45 3.54 -13.70 -0.69
C THR A 45 4.89 -13.79 0.03
N MET A 46 5.16 -14.91 0.71
CA MET A 46 6.44 -15.15 1.39
C MET A 46 7.61 -15.19 0.40
N GLY A 47 7.43 -15.76 -0.80
CA GLY A 47 8.45 -15.78 -1.86
C GLY A 47 8.50 -14.49 -2.67
N GLU A 48 7.41 -14.19 -3.38
CA GLU A 48 7.34 -13.19 -4.48
C GLU A 48 6.55 -11.93 -4.11
N GLY A 49 5.99 -11.89 -2.90
CA GLY A 49 5.20 -10.78 -2.40
C GLY A 49 6.04 -9.58 -1.93
N SER A 50 5.44 -8.40 -2.02
CA SER A 50 6.05 -7.16 -1.54
C SER A 50 5.01 -6.18 -1.00
N PHE A 51 5.26 -5.69 0.21
CA PHE A 51 4.56 -4.56 0.81
C PHE A 51 5.37 -3.29 0.60
N ILE A 52 4.80 -2.33 -0.12
CA ILE A 52 5.50 -1.14 -0.57
C ILE A 52 4.72 0.08 -0.11
N VAL A 53 5.43 1.05 0.45
CA VAL A 53 4.93 2.42 0.58
C VAL A 53 5.81 3.27 -0.33
N CYS A 54 5.20 4.04 -1.22
CA CYS A 54 5.87 5.05 -2.03
C CYS A 54 5.48 6.43 -1.52
N ILE A 55 6.44 7.35 -1.46
CA ILE A 55 6.19 8.76 -1.16
C ILE A 55 6.84 9.54 -2.29
N THR A 56 6.03 10.29 -3.03
CA THR A 56 6.47 10.98 -4.26
C THR A 56 5.99 12.43 -4.23
N GLU A 57 6.75 13.32 -4.85
CA GLU A 57 6.29 14.69 -5.09
C GLU A 57 5.02 14.68 -5.92
N SER A 58 4.11 15.60 -5.61
CA SER A 58 2.83 15.72 -6.28
C SER A 58 2.41 17.18 -6.38
N LYS A 59 2.12 17.62 -7.59
CA LYS A 59 1.60 18.98 -7.87
C LYS A 59 0.13 19.14 -7.46
N THR A 60 -0.59 18.03 -7.31
CA THR A 60 -2.03 18.01 -7.04
C THR A 60 -2.36 17.91 -5.54
N HIS A 61 -1.44 17.40 -4.73
CA HIS A 61 -1.65 17.27 -3.28
C HIS A 61 -1.28 18.57 -2.56
N TYR A 62 -2.07 18.97 -1.56
CA TYR A 62 -1.84 20.19 -0.78
C TYR A 62 -0.47 20.20 -0.07
N THR A 63 -0.03 19.05 0.38
CA THR A 63 1.26 18.82 1.03
C THR A 63 2.44 18.87 0.04
N GLY A 64 2.19 18.90 -1.27
CA GLY A 64 3.23 18.72 -2.28
C GLY A 64 3.70 17.26 -2.42
N TYR A 65 3.12 16.31 -1.67
CA TYR A 65 3.49 14.90 -1.68
C TYR A 65 2.27 14.00 -1.73
N GLN A 66 2.45 12.84 -2.37
CA GLN A 66 1.50 11.75 -2.36
C GLN A 66 2.14 10.55 -1.66
N VAL A 67 1.40 9.90 -0.76
CA VAL A 67 1.78 8.62 -0.15
C VAL A 67 0.93 7.52 -0.78
N MET A 68 1.57 6.49 -1.32
CA MET A 68 0.94 5.42 -2.08
C MET A 68 1.34 4.06 -1.49
N PRO A 69 0.50 3.41 -0.68
CA PRO A 69 0.70 2.03 -0.31
C PRO A 69 0.38 1.12 -1.51
N CYS A 70 1.12 0.03 -1.65
CA CYS A 70 0.94 -0.97 -2.68
C CYS A 70 1.34 -2.34 -2.14
N PHE A 71 0.42 -3.29 -2.21
CA PHE A 71 0.75 -4.71 -2.10
C PHE A 71 0.89 -5.29 -3.52
N LYS A 72 1.88 -6.16 -3.75
CA LYS A 72 2.03 -6.83 -5.04
C LYS A 72 2.64 -8.23 -4.91
N ILE A 73 2.34 -9.08 -5.89
CA ILE A 73 3.02 -10.34 -6.18
C ILE A 73 3.40 -10.31 -7.66
N SER A 74 4.68 -10.51 -7.99
CA SER A 74 5.20 -10.43 -9.35
C SER A 74 5.76 -11.79 -9.76
N LEU A 75 5.40 -12.28 -10.95
CA LEU A 75 5.88 -13.53 -11.52
C LEU A 75 6.33 -13.32 -12.97
N LYS A 76 6.95 -14.33 -13.58
CA LYS A 76 7.13 -14.37 -15.03
C LYS A 76 5.78 -14.27 -15.74
N LYS A 77 5.77 -13.68 -16.93
CA LYS A 77 4.53 -13.41 -17.67
C LYS A 77 3.72 -14.68 -17.95
N ASP A 78 4.36 -15.81 -18.18
CA ASP A 78 3.68 -17.08 -18.51
C ASP A 78 2.86 -17.61 -17.34
N ASP A 79 3.25 -17.29 -16.10
CA ASP A 79 2.58 -17.70 -14.88
C ASP A 79 1.43 -16.76 -14.45
N TYR A 80 1.00 -15.84 -15.33
CA TYR A 80 -0.01 -14.83 -14.97
C TYR A 80 -1.35 -15.42 -14.51
N LYS A 81 -1.70 -16.63 -14.95
CA LYS A 81 -2.97 -17.28 -14.57
C LYS A 81 -3.07 -17.50 -13.06
N ILE A 82 -1.95 -17.78 -12.39
CA ILE A 82 -1.92 -17.91 -10.92
C ILE A 82 -2.25 -16.56 -10.27
N LEU A 83 -1.74 -15.46 -10.82
CA LEU A 83 -2.04 -14.12 -10.32
C LEU A 83 -3.53 -13.74 -10.51
N GLU A 84 -4.15 -14.21 -11.59
CA GLU A 84 -5.59 -14.04 -11.82
C GLU A 84 -6.40 -14.85 -10.80
N GLN A 85 -6.02 -16.10 -10.52
CA GLN A 85 -6.65 -16.90 -9.47
C GLN A 85 -6.53 -16.23 -8.08
N ILE A 86 -5.35 -15.67 -7.75
CA ILE A 86 -5.15 -14.91 -6.50
C ILE A 86 -6.06 -13.67 -6.45
N ARG A 87 -6.14 -12.91 -7.55
CA ARG A 87 -7.04 -11.75 -7.66
C ARG A 87 -8.49 -12.17 -7.42
N ASP A 88 -8.93 -13.24 -8.07
CA ASP A 88 -10.32 -13.69 -8.02
C ASP A 88 -10.69 -14.25 -6.65
N TYR A 89 -9.74 -14.94 -6.00
CA TYR A 89 -9.90 -15.40 -4.63
C TYR A 89 -10.01 -14.22 -3.65
N LEU A 90 -9.07 -13.27 -3.70
CA LEU A 90 -9.07 -12.10 -2.81
C LEU A 90 -10.15 -11.06 -3.16
N ARG A 91 -10.74 -11.13 -4.36
CA ARG A 91 -11.75 -10.18 -4.87
C ARG A 91 -11.33 -8.72 -4.72
N CYS A 92 -10.06 -8.44 -5.02
CA CYS A 92 -9.50 -7.10 -4.99
C CYS A 92 -8.32 -6.95 -5.94
N GLY A 93 -7.92 -5.71 -6.21
CA GLY A 93 -6.74 -5.41 -7.00
C GLY A 93 -6.90 -5.75 -8.48
N LYS A 94 -5.77 -5.84 -9.17
CA LYS A 94 -5.73 -6.17 -10.60
C LYS A 94 -4.44 -6.87 -10.98
N VAL A 95 -4.49 -7.62 -12.09
CA VAL A 95 -3.31 -8.20 -12.73
C VAL A 95 -2.90 -7.30 -13.89
N VAL A 96 -1.62 -6.95 -13.95
CA VAL A 96 -1.02 -6.17 -15.04
C VAL A 96 0.14 -6.96 -15.61
N LYS A 97 0.25 -7.00 -16.94
CA LYS A 97 1.32 -7.65 -17.69
C LYS A 97 2.18 -6.57 -18.33
N PHE A 98 3.49 -6.64 -18.18
CA PHE A 98 4.42 -5.72 -18.81
C PHE A 98 5.75 -6.42 -19.10
N ARG A 99 6.21 -6.35 -20.35
CA ARG A 99 7.38 -7.10 -20.85
C ARG A 99 7.25 -8.58 -20.48
N ASP A 100 8.21 -9.14 -19.76
CA ASP A 100 8.28 -10.55 -19.37
C ASP A 100 7.77 -10.80 -17.94
N THR A 101 7.05 -9.83 -17.36
CA THR A 101 6.54 -9.90 -16.00
C THR A 101 5.03 -9.74 -15.96
N ALA A 102 4.36 -10.55 -15.14
CA ALA A 102 2.99 -10.33 -14.72
C ALA A 102 2.98 -9.95 -13.22
N THR A 103 2.04 -9.09 -12.81
CA THR A 103 1.98 -8.62 -11.43
C THR A 103 0.54 -8.45 -10.98
N PHE A 104 0.18 -9.16 -9.91
CA PHE A 104 -0.98 -8.83 -9.10
C PHE A 104 -0.65 -7.61 -8.23
N LEU A 105 -1.47 -6.57 -8.28
CA LEU A 105 -1.26 -5.36 -7.48
C LEU A 105 -2.55 -4.81 -6.86
N VAL A 106 -2.44 -4.40 -5.60
CA VAL A 106 -3.50 -3.72 -4.84
C VAL A 106 -2.96 -2.36 -4.39
N ARG A 107 -3.58 -1.28 -4.89
CA ARG A 107 -3.16 0.11 -4.62
C ARG A 107 -4.26 0.97 -3.99
N LYS A 108 -5.52 0.54 -4.07
CA LYS A 108 -6.62 1.27 -3.44
C LYS A 108 -6.52 1.06 -1.93
N LEU A 109 -6.45 2.14 -1.16
CA LEU A 109 -6.35 2.07 0.30
C LEU A 109 -7.51 1.26 0.91
N ASP A 110 -8.72 1.45 0.36
CA ASP A 110 -9.92 0.70 0.77
C ASP A 110 -9.72 -0.82 0.60
N GLU A 111 -9.24 -1.28 -0.55
CA GLU A 111 -8.97 -2.72 -0.76
C GLU A 111 -7.85 -3.25 0.13
N ILE A 112 -6.84 -2.43 0.40
CA ILE A 112 -5.74 -2.82 1.29
C ILE A 112 -6.26 -3.02 2.72
N VAL A 113 -7.04 -2.07 3.22
CA VAL A 113 -7.55 -2.07 4.60
C VAL A 113 -8.68 -3.09 4.78
N GLU A 114 -9.55 -3.25 3.79
CA GLU A 114 -10.69 -4.15 3.89
C GLU A 114 -10.34 -5.60 3.53
N VAL A 115 -9.31 -5.86 2.71
CA VAL A 115 -8.99 -7.23 2.24
C VAL A 115 -7.60 -7.67 2.65
N ILE A 116 -6.56 -6.94 2.25
CA ILE A 116 -5.18 -7.41 2.39
C ILE A 116 -4.74 -7.48 3.84
N ILE A 117 -5.02 -6.45 4.64
CA ILE A 117 -4.69 -6.44 6.07
C ILE A 117 -5.43 -7.56 6.81
N PRO A 118 -6.77 -7.69 6.73
CA PRO A 118 -7.50 -8.78 7.38
C PRO A 118 -7.04 -10.17 6.93
N PHE A 119 -6.71 -10.34 5.64
CA PHE A 119 -6.21 -11.62 5.12
C PHE A 119 -4.92 -12.04 5.82
N PHE A 120 -3.91 -11.16 5.90
CA PHE A 120 -2.63 -11.49 6.52
C PHE A 120 -2.64 -11.41 8.06
N ASP A 121 -3.66 -10.80 8.66
CA ASP A 121 -3.94 -10.95 10.09
C ASP A 121 -4.44 -12.38 10.40
N LYS A 122 -5.34 -12.91 9.56
CA LYS A 122 -5.87 -14.27 9.69
C LYS A 122 -4.87 -15.36 9.26
N TYR A 123 -4.11 -15.11 8.20
CA TYR A 123 -3.13 -16.04 7.62
C TYR A 123 -1.72 -15.41 7.67
N PRO A 124 -1.10 -15.34 8.87
CA PRO A 124 0.14 -14.61 9.07
C PRO A 124 1.32 -15.20 8.29
N LEU A 125 2.13 -14.31 7.72
CA LEU A 125 3.41 -14.64 7.09
C LEU A 125 4.37 -15.20 8.14
N GLN A 126 5.08 -16.28 7.80
CA GLN A 126 6.00 -16.97 8.71
C GLN A 126 7.48 -16.66 8.43
N ASN A 127 7.78 -15.60 7.66
CA ASN A 127 9.14 -15.18 7.33
C ASN A 127 9.40 -13.69 7.62
N ILE A 128 10.58 -13.22 7.22
CA ILE A 128 11.04 -11.84 7.39
C ILE A 128 10.06 -10.77 6.86
N LYS A 129 9.22 -11.09 5.87
CA LYS A 129 8.24 -10.15 5.31
C LYS A 129 7.09 -9.84 6.27
N ARG A 130 6.92 -10.63 7.34
CA ARG A 130 5.95 -10.32 8.41
C ARG A 130 6.24 -8.95 9.03
N HIS A 131 7.50 -8.60 9.24
CA HIS A 131 7.87 -7.30 9.77
C HIS A 131 7.40 -6.16 8.85
N ASP A 132 7.63 -6.31 7.54
CA ASP A 132 7.21 -5.34 6.53
C ASP A 132 5.68 -5.20 6.47
N PHE A 133 4.96 -6.31 6.56
CA PHE A 133 3.51 -6.32 6.64
C PHE A 133 3.01 -5.51 7.84
N LEU A 134 3.58 -5.70 9.03
CA LEU A 134 3.16 -4.99 10.24
C LEU A 134 3.39 -3.47 10.12
N LEU A 135 4.55 -3.04 9.63
CA LEU A 135 4.83 -1.63 9.37
C LEU A 135 3.91 -1.05 8.29
N PHE A 136 3.67 -1.82 7.22
CA PHE A 136 2.74 -1.45 6.16
C PHE A 136 1.30 -1.27 6.67
N LYS A 137 0.83 -2.18 7.52
CA LYS A 137 -0.47 -2.11 8.21
C LYS A 137 -0.60 -0.81 9.01
N ILE A 138 0.39 -0.49 9.83
CA ILE A 138 0.41 0.75 10.61
C ILE A 138 0.31 1.97 9.68
N ILE A 139 1.13 2.02 8.63
CA ILE A 139 1.11 3.14 7.67
C ILE A 139 -0.26 3.27 6.99
N CYS A 140 -0.89 2.16 6.59
CA CYS A 140 -2.21 2.20 5.96
C CYS A 140 -3.27 2.77 6.90
N TYR A 141 -3.26 2.41 8.19
CA TYR A 141 -4.16 3.01 9.17
C TYR A 141 -3.89 4.50 9.43
N LYS A 142 -2.63 4.94 9.38
CA LYS A 142 -2.30 6.37 9.41
C LYS A 142 -2.83 7.13 8.18
N LEU A 143 -2.79 6.52 7.00
CA LEU A 143 -3.38 7.11 5.80
C LEU A 143 -4.91 7.18 5.90
N LEU A 144 -5.52 6.14 6.47
CA LEU A 144 -6.95 6.07 6.72
C LEU A 144 -7.42 7.20 7.65
N SER A 145 -6.67 7.50 8.73
CA SER A 145 -6.96 8.61 9.65
C SER A 145 -6.62 10.00 9.08
N GLY A 146 -6.15 10.09 7.84
CA GLY A 146 -5.91 11.35 7.13
C GLY A 146 -4.50 11.94 7.34
N GLU A 147 -3.56 11.22 7.96
CA GLU A 147 -2.20 11.73 8.20
C GLU A 147 -1.47 12.11 6.91
N GLY A 148 -1.75 11.40 5.80
CA GLY A 148 -1.20 11.69 4.47
C GLY A 148 -1.60 13.05 3.88
N LYS A 149 -2.46 13.83 4.55
CA LYS A 149 -2.91 15.17 4.14
C LYS A 149 -2.18 16.30 4.85
N THR A 150 -1.25 15.99 5.73
CA THR A 150 -0.45 16.97 6.48
C THR A 150 1.03 16.64 6.35
N ILE A 151 1.88 17.67 6.36
CA ILE A 151 3.34 17.45 6.31
C ILE A 151 3.81 16.63 7.51
N ASP A 152 3.35 16.96 8.72
CA ASP A 152 3.77 16.22 9.92
C ASP A 152 3.28 14.77 9.93
N GLY A 153 2.08 14.51 9.41
CA GLY A 153 1.59 13.14 9.24
C GLY A 153 2.40 12.35 8.22
N ILE A 154 2.79 12.97 7.10
CA ILE A 154 3.68 12.35 6.12
C ILE A 154 5.08 12.11 6.71
N ARG A 155 5.61 13.04 7.52
CA ARG A 155 6.87 12.85 8.26
C ARG A 155 6.80 11.63 9.17
N ARG A 156 5.73 11.48 9.97
CA ARG A 156 5.53 10.29 10.82
C ARG A 156 5.45 9.00 10.00
N ILE A 157 4.73 9.00 8.88
CA ILE A 157 4.68 7.85 7.96
C ILE A 157 6.08 7.54 7.40
N TYR A 158 6.84 8.56 7.04
CA TYR A 158 8.20 8.41 6.51
C TYR A 158 9.14 7.75 7.53
N GLU A 159 9.08 8.15 8.80
CA GLU A 159 9.89 7.54 9.85
C GLU A 159 9.61 6.03 10.00
N ILE A 160 8.34 5.63 9.99
CA ILE A 160 7.96 4.20 10.03
C ILE A 160 8.46 3.47 8.78
N ARG A 161 8.26 4.09 7.61
CA ARG A 161 8.66 3.52 6.32
C ARG A 161 10.17 3.24 6.24
N LYS A 162 11.01 4.02 6.91
CA LYS A 162 12.48 3.79 6.94
C LYS A 162 12.80 2.37 7.40
N HIS A 163 12.08 1.85 8.37
CA HIS A 163 12.33 0.53 8.94
C HIS A 163 11.84 -0.64 8.05
N MET A 164 11.02 -0.38 7.03
CA MET A 164 10.62 -1.42 6.07
C MET A 164 11.79 -1.90 5.21
N ASN A 165 11.83 -3.20 4.94
CA ASN A 165 12.87 -3.99 4.30
C ASN A 165 14.20 -3.87 5.06
N ASN A 166 14.17 -4.08 6.39
CA ASN A 166 15.33 -3.96 7.30
C ASN A 166 16.08 -2.63 7.19
N GLY A 167 15.37 -1.49 7.22
CA GLY A 167 16.01 -0.17 7.07
C GLY A 167 16.13 0.32 5.62
N GLY A 168 15.84 -0.55 4.64
CA GLY A 168 15.67 -0.20 3.23
C GLY A 168 16.94 -0.19 2.39
N HIS A 169 16.74 -0.38 1.07
CA HIS A 169 17.77 -0.26 0.04
C HIS A 169 18.56 1.06 0.15
N LYS A 170 19.89 0.97 0.02
CA LYS A 170 20.86 2.08 0.03
C LYS A 170 20.53 3.26 -0.91
N ASN A 171 19.59 3.08 -1.84
CA ASN A 171 19.24 4.03 -2.92
C ASN A 171 17.88 4.74 -2.76
N ARG A 172 17.26 4.75 -1.56
CA ARG A 172 16.03 5.54 -1.36
C ARG A 172 16.36 7.03 -1.41
N LYS A 173 15.77 7.78 -2.37
CA LYS A 173 15.88 9.24 -2.43
C LYS A 173 15.47 9.84 -1.08
N LYS A 174 16.35 10.68 -0.51
CA LYS A 174 16.01 11.49 0.67
C LYS A 174 14.84 12.39 0.32
N ILE A 175 13.84 12.40 1.19
CA ILE A 175 12.69 13.30 1.07
C ILE A 175 12.98 14.46 2.01
N SER A 176 13.11 15.67 1.47
CA SER A 176 13.25 16.89 2.26
C SER A 176 11.88 17.53 2.43
N PHE A 177 11.37 17.56 3.66
CA PHE A 177 10.07 18.13 4.02
C PHE A 177 10.20 19.59 4.42
#